data_AF-A0A7C3KNI6-F1
#
_entry.id   AF-A0A7C3KNI6-F1
#
_cell.length_a   1.000
_cell.length_b   1.000
_cell.length_c   1.000
_cell.angle_alpha   90.00
_cell.angle_beta   90.00
_cell.angle_gamma   90.00
#
_symmetry.space_group_name_H-M   'P 1'
#
loop_
_entity.id
_entity.type
_entity.pdbx_description
1 polymer ?
#
loop_
_entity_poly.entity_id
_entity_poly.type
_entity_poly.pdbx_seq_one_letter_code
_entity_poly.pdbx_strand_id
1 'polypeptide(L)'
;MNASISSFAHVPDARVLPAVWKLLLLRLRITWNSFRHAKLSNKIGIIFITLMLLGFGYFIFSMSNLLLRFVRSPEFVQYAGMNLQAFLASIPALTLTTLFIGTLITSFGVLLQALYLSGDMDFLLATPVPIRAVFVAKLLQAILPNFAFISLFGLPLLFGLGASSGYHFLYYPLVIVAMIVLVLAAAGLSSLLVMLVVRVLPPRRAAEILGFAGAIIGFMCGQSGNLANSLGEDIQISGTRLTGILLLANTRWLPLNWAGQGLVALGEGHWLTGTLLLGGTLGLASVAFGFALATAERWYYSGWAGMQIVTRKKVTRSARPASPTAAGIGHGLARLLPKPVLAIVQKDFLTLTRDLRNLSQLVTPVIFGVMYTFIMLRSGGEPSAGRGEAPDWFMESFRLVLAYGNVGMSLFVGWMLLSRLSGMGFSQEGRNYWMLKASPIRTSHLLASKFIVAYLPTLGLGFVFLTIISVVQGLSLLEFSYSLLAIIMCLAGMNGILLSFGVAGANFTWDDPRKMNAGVIGCFGQILTMLYLPLSFGLFIAPLGFAKFLSYPIAYGYLFGLIFGTGIALGFALIPLWLVRKRVERLAEE
;
A
#
# COMPACT_ATOMS: atom_id res chain seq x y z
N MET A 1 2.73 -34.96 -49.21
CA MET A 1 3.12 -35.95 -48.19
C MET A 1 2.93 -35.32 -46.83
N ASN A 2 1.88 -35.75 -46.12
CA ASN A 2 1.53 -35.32 -44.78
C ASN A 2 2.57 -35.83 -43.79
N ALA A 3 3.45 -34.95 -43.32
CA ALA A 3 4.26 -35.20 -42.13
C ALA A 3 3.48 -34.69 -40.92
N SER A 4 2.95 -35.65 -40.18
CA SER A 4 2.28 -35.49 -38.89
C SER A 4 3.02 -34.50 -37.99
N ILE A 5 2.35 -33.41 -37.64
CA ILE A 5 2.67 -32.59 -36.48
C ILE A 5 2.40 -33.50 -35.27
N SER A 6 3.43 -34.25 -34.88
CA SER A 6 3.43 -35.05 -33.66
C SER A 6 3.19 -34.08 -32.51
N SER A 7 2.02 -34.25 -31.89
CA SER A 7 1.58 -33.63 -30.64
C SER A 7 2.76 -33.30 -29.73
N PHE A 8 2.89 -32.04 -29.32
CA PHE A 8 3.57 -31.72 -28.08
C PHE A 8 2.96 -32.63 -27.01
N ALA A 9 3.73 -33.63 -26.60
CA ALA A 9 3.30 -34.59 -25.61
C ALA A 9 2.84 -33.81 -24.38
N HIS A 10 1.56 -33.97 -24.03
CA HIS A 10 1.01 -33.53 -22.77
C HIS A 10 1.89 -34.13 -21.67
N VAL A 11 2.81 -33.33 -21.11
CA VAL A 11 3.51 -33.72 -19.89
C VAL A 11 2.42 -33.93 -18.84
N PRO A 12 2.32 -35.12 -18.23
CA PRO A 12 1.14 -35.45 -17.44
C PRO A 12 0.98 -34.47 -16.27
N ASP A 13 -0.24 -33.97 -16.09
CA ASP A 13 -0.73 -33.17 -14.96
C ASP A 13 -0.38 -33.78 -13.58
N ALA A 14 0.01 -35.06 -13.55
CA ALA A 14 0.38 -35.84 -12.37
C ALA A 14 1.55 -35.28 -11.53
N ARG A 15 2.24 -34.23 -11.98
CA ARG A 15 3.36 -33.61 -11.24
C ARG A 15 3.12 -32.17 -10.78
N VAL A 16 1.93 -31.59 -10.96
CA VAL A 16 1.66 -30.20 -10.58
C VAL A 16 1.82 -29.98 -9.07
N LEU A 17 1.16 -30.78 -8.24
CA LEU A 17 1.26 -30.68 -6.77
C LEU A 17 2.69 -30.93 -6.26
N PRO A 18 3.40 -32.00 -6.68
CA PRO A 18 4.81 -32.19 -6.33
C PRO A 18 5.72 -31.03 -6.76
N ALA A 19 5.47 -30.42 -7.93
CA ALA A 19 6.25 -29.29 -8.41
C ALA A 19 5.96 -28.01 -7.58
N VAL A 20 4.69 -27.72 -7.29
CA VAL A 20 4.29 -26.62 -6.39
C VAL A 20 4.95 -26.81 -5.02
N TRP A 21 4.86 -28.02 -4.47
CA TRP A 21 5.46 -28.35 -3.17
C TRP A 21 6.98 -28.17 -3.18
N LYS A 22 7.69 -28.64 -4.21
CA LYS A 22 9.14 -28.42 -4.36
C LYS A 22 9.49 -26.93 -4.43
N LEU A 23 8.73 -26.13 -5.17
CA LEU A 23 8.96 -24.68 -5.28
C LEU A 23 8.71 -23.96 -3.95
N LEU A 24 7.66 -24.34 -3.21
CA LEU A 24 7.36 -23.79 -1.89
C LEU A 24 8.41 -24.20 -0.85
N LEU A 25 8.81 -25.48 -0.82
CA LEU A 25 9.87 -25.98 0.04
C LEU A 25 11.21 -25.30 -0.24
N LEU A 26 11.57 -25.10 -1.51
CA LEU A 26 12.78 -24.38 -1.88
C LEU A 26 12.77 -22.96 -1.32
N ARG A 27 11.63 -22.26 -1.37
CA ARG A 27 11.48 -20.93 -0.75
C ARG A 27 11.58 -20.98 0.76
N LEU A 28 10.90 -21.92 1.42
CA LEU A 28 11.00 -22.09 2.87
C LEU A 28 12.45 -22.37 3.28
N ARG A 29 13.17 -23.19 2.52
CA ARG A 29 14.59 -23.49 2.74
C ARG A 29 15.47 -22.27 2.51
N ILE A 30 15.20 -21.45 1.50
CA ILE A 30 15.91 -20.17 1.29
C ILE A 30 15.66 -19.23 2.46
N THR A 31 14.42 -19.05 2.90
CA THR A 31 14.08 -18.19 4.04
C THR A 31 14.73 -18.71 5.33
N TRP A 32 14.69 -20.02 5.57
CA TRP A 32 15.31 -20.66 6.71
C TRP A 32 16.83 -20.53 6.69
N ASN A 33 17.46 -20.80 5.55
CA ASN A 33 18.91 -20.66 5.39
C ASN A 33 19.33 -19.18 5.53
N SER A 34 18.54 -18.25 4.98
CA SER A 34 18.76 -16.81 5.14
C SER A 34 18.68 -16.40 6.60
N PHE A 35 17.71 -16.92 7.37
CA PHE A 35 17.62 -16.68 8.80
C PHE A 35 18.80 -17.30 9.57
N ARG A 36 19.17 -18.55 9.24
CA ARG A 36 20.27 -19.27 9.90
C ARG A 36 21.62 -18.57 9.71
N HIS A 37 21.90 -18.10 8.50
CA HIS A 37 23.15 -17.41 8.15
C HIS A 37 23.09 -15.89 8.35
N ALA A 38 21.96 -15.34 8.82
CA ALA A 38 21.86 -13.92 9.11
C ALA A 38 22.78 -13.50 10.27
N LYS A 39 23.33 -12.27 10.18
CA LYS A 39 24.03 -11.59 11.28
C LYS A 39 23.14 -11.56 12.54
N LEU A 40 23.75 -11.58 13.72
CA LEU A 40 23.03 -11.62 15.01
C LEU A 40 22.01 -10.46 15.15
N SER A 41 22.38 -9.25 14.71
CA SER A 41 21.49 -8.09 14.71
C SER A 41 20.21 -8.30 13.89
N ASN A 42 20.33 -8.92 12.72
CA ASN A 42 19.18 -9.22 11.85
C ASN A 42 18.30 -10.31 12.46
N LYS A 43 18.88 -11.31 13.13
CA LYS A 43 18.12 -12.34 13.86
C LYS A 43 17.29 -11.72 14.98
N ILE A 44 17.91 -10.88 15.81
CA ILE A 44 17.23 -10.16 16.90
C ILE A 44 16.11 -9.29 16.33
N GLY A 45 16.38 -8.55 15.25
CA GLY A 45 15.38 -7.70 14.60
C GLY A 45 14.18 -8.48 14.07
N ILE A 46 14.41 -9.64 13.42
CA ILE A 46 13.32 -10.51 12.94
C ILE A 46 12.52 -11.05 14.12
N ILE A 47 13.17 -11.56 15.16
CA ILE A 47 12.52 -12.09 16.37
C ILE A 47 11.66 -11.01 17.04
N PHE A 48 12.23 -9.82 17.24
CA PHE A 48 11.53 -8.68 17.83
C PHE A 48 10.29 -8.29 17.03
N ILE A 49 10.38 -8.18 15.70
CA ILE A 49 9.23 -7.87 14.84
C ILE A 49 8.18 -8.97 14.92
N THR A 50 8.58 -10.25 14.88
CA THR A 50 7.63 -11.35 15.00
C THR A 50 6.91 -11.36 16.34
N LEU A 51 7.61 -11.10 17.44
CA LEU A 51 7.02 -10.99 18.78
C LEU A 51 6.09 -9.78 18.87
N MET A 52 6.48 -8.64 18.29
CA MET A 52 5.65 -7.44 18.23
C MET A 52 4.36 -7.70 17.45
N LEU A 53 4.43 -8.38 16.29
CA LEU A 53 3.25 -8.74 15.49
C LEU A 53 2.34 -9.73 16.23
N LEU A 54 2.91 -10.74 16.90
CA LEU A 54 2.15 -11.69 17.70
C LEU A 54 1.50 -11.01 18.92
N GLY A 55 2.24 -10.15 19.62
CA GLY A 55 1.73 -9.36 20.74
C GLY A 55 0.63 -8.40 20.31
N PHE A 56 0.78 -7.75 19.15
CA PHE A 56 -0.26 -6.90 18.57
C PHE A 56 -1.51 -7.70 18.16
N GLY A 57 -1.34 -8.87 17.55
CA GLY A 57 -2.45 -9.78 17.25
C GLY A 57 -3.18 -10.24 18.51
N TYR A 58 -2.46 -10.59 19.57
CA TYR A 58 -3.04 -10.91 20.88
C TYR A 58 -3.75 -9.72 21.52
N PHE A 59 -3.18 -8.51 21.40
CA PHE A 59 -3.82 -7.28 21.88
C PHE A 59 -5.15 -7.04 21.17
N ILE A 60 -5.21 -7.15 19.84
CA ILE A 60 -6.46 -7.02 19.08
C ILE A 60 -7.46 -8.10 19.52
N PHE A 61 -7.02 -9.34 19.70
CA PHE A 61 -7.89 -10.43 20.14
C PHE A 61 -8.49 -10.15 21.53
N SER A 62 -7.65 -9.75 22.48
CA SER A 62 -8.07 -9.42 23.85
C SER A 62 -9.04 -8.23 23.86
N MET A 63 -8.72 -7.16 23.14
CA MET A 63 -9.56 -5.97 23.02
C MET A 63 -10.90 -6.29 22.33
N SER A 64 -10.87 -7.07 21.25
CA SER A 64 -12.06 -7.53 20.55
C SER A 64 -12.96 -8.37 21.47
N ASN A 65 -12.38 -9.33 22.20
CA ASN A 65 -13.12 -10.16 23.15
C ASN A 65 -13.72 -9.31 24.28
N LEU A 66 -12.98 -8.36 24.84
CA LEU A 66 -13.46 -7.45 25.88
C LEU A 66 -14.62 -6.60 25.39
N LEU A 67 -14.46 -5.95 24.24
CA LEU A 67 -15.50 -5.10 23.65
C LEU A 67 -16.76 -5.90 23.30
N LEU A 68 -16.61 -7.09 22.72
CA LEU A 68 -17.74 -7.94 22.35
C LEU A 68 -18.48 -8.50 23.57
N ARG A 69 -17.77 -8.78 24.67
CA ARG A 69 -18.40 -9.13 25.96
C ARG A 69 -19.14 -7.95 26.56
N PHE A 70 -18.55 -6.75 26.49
CA PHE A 70 -19.17 -5.52 26.98
C PHE A 70 -20.45 -5.16 26.20
N VAL A 71 -20.42 -5.25 24.86
CA VAL A 71 -21.60 -5.02 24.00
C VAL A 71 -22.73 -6.03 24.27
N ARG A 72 -22.40 -7.20 24.81
CA ARG A 72 -23.37 -8.22 25.21
C ARG A 72 -23.83 -8.13 26.67
N SER A 73 -23.27 -7.22 27.47
CA SER A 73 -23.69 -7.10 28.85
C SER A 73 -25.16 -6.66 28.90
N PRO A 74 -25.97 -7.24 29.80
CA PRO A 74 -27.39 -6.92 29.90
C PRO A 74 -27.63 -5.43 30.22
N GLU A 75 -26.69 -4.79 30.91
CA GLU A 75 -26.69 -3.36 31.22
C GLU A 75 -26.58 -2.48 29.95
N PHE A 76 -25.76 -2.89 28.97
CA PHE A 76 -25.59 -2.15 27.72
C PHE A 76 -26.80 -2.27 26.81
N VAL A 77 -27.44 -3.44 26.76
CA VAL A 77 -28.66 -3.65 25.95
C VAL A 77 -29.83 -2.82 26.49
N GLN A 78 -29.95 -2.69 27.82
CA GLN A 78 -30.96 -1.84 28.45
C GLN A 78 -30.72 -0.34 28.17
N TYR A 79 -29.46 0.11 28.18
CA TYR A 79 -29.12 1.51 27.91
C TYR A 79 -29.20 1.88 26.42
N ALA A 80 -28.83 0.96 25.52
CA ALA A 80 -28.81 1.19 24.07
C ALA A 80 -30.17 0.98 23.39
N GLY A 81 -31.13 0.32 24.05
CA GLY A 81 -32.49 0.09 23.53
C GLY A 81 -32.55 -0.73 22.23
N MET A 82 -31.49 -1.46 21.87
CA MET A 82 -31.37 -2.17 20.59
C MET A 82 -30.77 -3.57 20.76
N ASN A 83 -31.36 -4.54 20.07
CA ASN A 83 -30.84 -5.91 19.96
C ASN A 83 -29.64 -5.95 18.99
N LEU A 84 -28.43 -5.76 19.51
CA LEU A 84 -27.17 -5.81 18.76
C LEU A 84 -26.78 -7.22 18.28
N GLN A 85 -27.52 -8.26 18.67
CA GLN A 85 -27.19 -9.65 18.35
C GLN A 85 -27.21 -9.94 16.84
N ALA A 86 -28.16 -9.37 16.10
CA ALA A 86 -28.19 -9.47 14.64
C ALA A 86 -26.95 -8.82 14.00
N PHE A 87 -26.47 -7.71 14.56
CA PHE A 87 -25.26 -7.04 14.10
C PHE A 87 -24.01 -7.88 14.39
N LEU A 88 -23.91 -8.48 15.57
CA LEU A 88 -22.79 -9.37 15.90
C LEU A 88 -22.72 -10.58 14.98
N ALA A 89 -23.88 -11.19 14.64
CA ALA A 89 -23.95 -12.30 13.68
C ALA A 89 -23.53 -11.89 12.25
N SER A 90 -23.57 -10.60 11.92
CA SER A 90 -23.15 -10.07 10.62
C SER A 90 -21.65 -9.82 10.50
N ILE A 91 -20.90 -9.75 11.62
CA ILE A 91 -19.46 -9.46 11.64
C ILE A 91 -18.66 -10.46 10.79
N PRO A 92 -18.87 -11.79 10.88
CA PRO A 92 -18.14 -12.73 10.04
C PRO A 92 -18.41 -12.54 8.55
N ALA A 93 -19.66 -12.28 8.16
CA ALA A 93 -20.02 -12.04 6.76
C ALA A 93 -19.34 -10.77 6.21
N LEU A 94 -19.38 -9.68 6.97
CA LEU A 94 -18.72 -8.42 6.61
C LEU A 94 -17.20 -8.56 6.53
N THR A 95 -16.59 -9.25 7.49
CA THR A 95 -15.14 -9.47 7.55
C THR A 95 -14.67 -10.30 6.35
N LEU A 96 -15.36 -11.41 6.05
CA LEU A 96 -15.01 -12.27 4.91
C LEU A 96 -15.29 -11.59 3.56
N THR A 97 -16.36 -10.82 3.44
CA THR A 97 -16.67 -10.03 2.24
C THR A 97 -15.60 -8.97 2.01
N THR A 98 -15.22 -8.24 3.06
CA THR A 98 -14.16 -7.23 3.00
C THR A 98 -12.82 -7.87 2.65
N LEU A 99 -12.50 -9.02 3.22
CA LEU A 99 -11.31 -9.78 2.89
C LEU A 99 -11.31 -10.22 1.42
N PHE A 100 -12.42 -10.72 0.89
CA PHE A 100 -12.51 -11.16 -0.51
C PHE A 100 -12.35 -9.97 -1.48
N ILE A 101 -13.14 -8.91 -1.29
CA ILE A 101 -13.11 -7.72 -2.15
C ILE A 101 -11.76 -7.01 -2.04
N GLY A 102 -11.27 -6.81 -0.82
CA GLY A 102 -9.96 -6.21 -0.55
C GLY A 102 -8.83 -7.02 -1.18
N THR A 103 -8.88 -8.35 -1.09
CA THR A 103 -7.90 -9.23 -1.76
C THR A 103 -8.02 -9.13 -3.28
N LEU A 104 -9.22 -9.14 -3.86
CA LEU A 104 -9.43 -9.07 -5.31
C LEU A 104 -8.81 -7.80 -5.90
N ILE A 105 -9.04 -6.65 -5.25
CA ILE A 105 -8.54 -5.33 -5.68
C ILE A 105 -7.03 -5.24 -5.47
N THR A 106 -6.55 -5.54 -4.26
CA THR A 106 -5.10 -5.39 -3.94
C THR A 106 -4.24 -6.39 -4.69
N SER A 107 -4.75 -7.60 -4.97
CA SER A 107 -4.01 -8.63 -5.68
C SER A 107 -3.78 -8.29 -7.14
N PHE A 108 -4.55 -7.40 -7.77
CA PHE A 108 -4.38 -7.10 -9.19
C PHE A 108 -2.99 -6.51 -9.47
N GLY A 109 -2.65 -5.40 -8.80
CA GLY A 109 -1.39 -4.69 -9.03
C GLY A 109 -0.18 -5.52 -8.59
N VAL A 110 -0.36 -6.27 -7.50
CA VAL A 110 0.62 -7.22 -7.02
C VAL A 110 0.81 -8.29 -8.11
N LEU A 111 -0.20 -9.06 -8.50
CA LEU A 111 -0.08 -10.15 -9.46
C LEU A 111 0.51 -9.74 -10.81
N LEU A 112 0.21 -8.54 -11.31
CA LEU A 112 0.88 -8.00 -12.50
C LEU A 112 2.41 -7.99 -12.35
N GLN A 113 2.92 -7.52 -11.21
CA GLN A 113 4.35 -7.52 -10.93
C GLN A 113 4.95 -8.93 -10.78
N ALA A 114 4.23 -9.87 -10.14
CA ALA A 114 4.75 -11.23 -9.94
C ALA A 114 4.75 -12.05 -11.23
N LEU A 115 3.64 -11.99 -11.98
CA LEU A 115 3.40 -12.88 -13.12
C LEU A 115 4.09 -12.40 -14.40
N TYR A 116 4.21 -11.09 -14.60
CA TYR A 116 4.67 -10.52 -15.87
C TYR A 116 5.96 -9.70 -15.75
N LEU A 117 6.29 -9.21 -14.55
CA LEU A 117 7.37 -8.25 -14.36
C LEU A 117 8.53 -8.77 -13.50
N SER A 118 8.44 -10.01 -12.99
CA SER A 118 9.52 -10.61 -12.22
C SER A 118 10.61 -11.16 -13.14
N GLY A 119 11.88 -10.92 -12.80
CA GLY A 119 13.03 -11.32 -13.61
C GLY A 119 13.21 -12.85 -13.69
N ASP A 120 12.72 -13.59 -12.69
CA ASP A 120 12.82 -15.06 -12.66
C ASP A 120 11.99 -15.76 -13.72
N MET A 121 11.09 -15.05 -14.41
CA MET A 121 10.11 -15.71 -15.26
C MET A 121 10.74 -16.34 -16.50
N ASP A 122 11.74 -15.68 -17.08
CA ASP A 122 12.48 -16.20 -18.24
C ASP A 122 13.19 -17.51 -17.89
N PHE A 123 13.75 -17.60 -16.67
CA PHE A 123 14.34 -18.83 -16.15
C PHE A 123 13.29 -19.92 -15.90
N LEU A 124 12.19 -19.59 -15.21
CA LEU A 124 11.14 -20.57 -14.88
C LEU A 124 10.46 -21.14 -16.13
N LEU A 125 10.29 -20.32 -17.18
CA LEU A 125 9.72 -20.77 -18.46
C LEU A 125 10.70 -21.58 -19.31
N ALA A 126 12.02 -21.47 -19.07
CA ALA A 126 13.03 -22.32 -19.69
C ALA A 126 13.19 -23.68 -18.98
N THR A 127 12.69 -23.81 -17.74
CA THR A 127 12.75 -25.07 -16.98
C THR A 127 11.60 -26.03 -17.35
N PRO A 128 11.80 -27.36 -17.25
CA PRO A 128 10.75 -28.36 -17.52
C PRO A 128 9.74 -28.47 -16.36
N VAL A 129 9.19 -27.33 -15.92
CA VAL A 129 8.20 -27.23 -14.83
C VAL A 129 6.84 -26.88 -15.46
N PRO A 130 5.74 -27.56 -15.07
CA PRO A 130 4.43 -27.25 -15.63
C PRO A 130 4.01 -25.82 -15.28
N ILE A 131 3.45 -25.10 -16.26
CA ILE A 131 3.03 -23.70 -16.14
C ILE A 131 2.06 -23.50 -14.97
N ARG A 132 1.16 -24.47 -14.73
CA ARG A 132 0.23 -24.47 -13.58
C ARG A 132 0.96 -24.37 -12.25
N ALA A 133 2.08 -25.09 -12.09
CA ALA A 133 2.86 -25.04 -10.85
C ALA A 133 3.59 -23.70 -10.69
N VAL A 134 4.11 -23.14 -11.79
CA VAL A 134 4.72 -21.80 -11.79
C VAL A 134 3.68 -20.74 -11.42
N PHE A 135 2.50 -20.80 -12.02
CA PHE A 135 1.37 -19.91 -11.74
C PHE A 135 0.96 -19.98 -10.27
N VAL A 136 0.67 -21.18 -9.73
CA VAL A 136 0.28 -21.35 -8.32
C VAL A 136 1.39 -20.87 -7.37
N ALA A 137 2.66 -21.18 -7.66
CA ALA A 137 3.77 -20.73 -6.83
C ALA A 137 3.91 -19.20 -6.80
N LYS A 138 3.78 -18.53 -7.96
CA LYS A 138 3.86 -17.06 -8.06
C LYS A 138 2.60 -16.39 -7.49
N LEU A 139 1.44 -16.99 -7.67
CA LEU A 139 0.17 -16.57 -7.09
C LEU A 139 0.26 -16.60 -5.55
N LEU A 140 0.66 -17.72 -4.96
CA LEU A 140 0.85 -17.84 -3.51
C LEU A 140 1.89 -16.83 -2.99
N GLN A 141 3.03 -16.68 -3.69
CA GLN A 141 4.05 -15.70 -3.32
C GLN A 141 3.49 -14.26 -3.34
N ALA A 142 2.60 -13.97 -4.29
CA ALA A 142 1.99 -12.65 -4.42
C ALA A 142 0.99 -12.34 -3.31
N ILE A 143 0.15 -13.31 -2.95
CA ILE A 143 -0.95 -13.07 -2.03
C ILE A 143 -0.51 -13.19 -0.57
N LEU A 144 0.49 -14.03 -0.27
CA LEU A 144 0.87 -14.36 1.11
C LEU A 144 1.14 -13.13 2.00
N PRO A 145 1.87 -12.07 1.56
CA PRO A 145 2.06 -10.88 2.39
C PRO A 145 0.76 -10.12 2.68
N ASN A 146 -0.10 -9.94 1.68
CA ASN A 146 -1.39 -9.26 1.85
C ASN A 146 -2.33 -10.10 2.72
N PHE A 147 -2.34 -11.42 2.53
CA PHE A 147 -3.10 -12.34 3.35
C PHE A 147 -2.65 -12.32 4.80
N ALA A 148 -1.34 -12.31 5.06
CA ALA A 148 -0.80 -12.19 6.42
C ALA A 148 -1.22 -10.86 7.07
N PHE A 149 -1.20 -9.75 6.32
CA PHE A 149 -1.65 -8.46 6.81
C PHE A 149 -3.16 -8.43 7.14
N ILE A 150 -4.01 -8.94 6.24
CA ILE A 150 -5.46 -9.02 6.50
C ILE A 150 -5.73 -9.97 7.68
N SER A 151 -4.99 -11.08 7.78
CA SER A 151 -5.13 -12.05 8.87
C SER A 151 -4.73 -11.48 10.23
N LEU A 152 -3.78 -10.54 10.28
CA LEU A 152 -3.38 -9.85 11.51
C LEU A 152 -4.55 -9.13 12.19
N PHE A 153 -5.52 -8.64 11.43
CA PHE A 153 -6.72 -7.98 11.95
C PHE A 153 -7.94 -8.91 11.95
N GLY A 154 -8.11 -9.69 10.87
CA GLY A 154 -9.27 -10.55 10.66
C GLY A 154 -9.32 -11.75 11.61
N LEU A 155 -8.21 -12.44 11.85
CA LEU A 155 -8.20 -13.62 12.74
C LEU A 155 -8.50 -13.23 14.19
N PRO A 156 -7.83 -12.23 14.80
CA PRO A 156 -8.14 -11.81 16.17
C PRO A 156 -9.59 -11.38 16.36
N LEU A 157 -10.16 -10.66 15.38
CA LEU A 157 -11.56 -10.22 15.41
C LEU A 157 -12.54 -11.41 15.37
N LEU A 158 -12.36 -12.34 14.42
CA LEU A 158 -13.24 -13.50 14.27
C LEU A 158 -13.09 -14.49 15.42
N PHE A 159 -11.87 -14.66 15.93
CA PHE A 159 -11.61 -15.51 17.10
C PHE A 159 -12.16 -14.89 18.38
N GLY A 160 -12.05 -13.56 18.54
CA GLY A 160 -12.66 -12.82 19.64
C GLY A 160 -14.17 -12.96 19.65
N LEU A 161 -14.80 -13.00 18.47
CA LEU A 161 -16.22 -13.30 18.32
C LEU A 161 -16.57 -14.74 18.73
N GLY A 162 -15.77 -15.73 18.31
CA GLY A 162 -15.97 -17.12 18.75
C GLY A 162 -15.82 -17.29 20.26
N ALA A 163 -14.79 -16.67 20.84
CA ALA A 163 -14.48 -16.77 22.28
C ALA A 163 -15.48 -16.01 23.17
N SER A 164 -16.01 -14.88 22.71
CA SER A 164 -17.06 -14.14 23.42
C SER A 164 -18.45 -14.78 23.28
N SER A 165 -18.67 -15.61 22.25
CA SER A 165 -19.93 -16.33 22.01
C SER A 165 -19.97 -17.75 22.55
N GLY A 166 -18.86 -18.26 23.09
CA GLY A 166 -18.78 -19.66 23.50
C GLY A 166 -19.01 -20.62 22.33
N TYR A 167 -18.60 -20.25 21.12
CA TYR A 167 -18.78 -21.09 19.94
C TYR A 167 -17.98 -22.39 20.02
N HIS A 168 -18.50 -23.41 19.34
CA HIS A 168 -17.87 -24.72 19.27
C HIS A 168 -16.43 -24.65 18.72
N PHE A 169 -15.54 -25.53 19.18
CA PHE A 169 -14.12 -25.56 18.78
C PHE A 169 -13.90 -25.66 17.26
N LEU A 170 -14.82 -26.28 16.53
CA LEU A 170 -14.76 -26.40 15.05
C LEU A 170 -14.84 -25.04 14.32
N TYR A 171 -15.37 -23.99 14.96
CA TYR A 171 -15.43 -22.65 14.38
C TYR A 171 -14.03 -22.11 14.03
N TYR A 172 -13.04 -22.25 14.93
CA TYR A 172 -11.69 -21.69 14.75
C TYR A 172 -10.94 -22.23 13.52
N PRO A 173 -10.81 -23.57 13.31
CA PRO A 173 -10.17 -24.08 12.10
C PRO A 173 -10.97 -23.75 10.83
N LEU A 174 -12.31 -23.75 10.90
CA LEU A 174 -13.15 -23.42 9.74
C LEU A 174 -13.02 -21.95 9.30
N VAL A 175 -12.81 -21.02 10.24
CA VAL A 175 -12.47 -19.62 9.91
C VAL A 175 -11.19 -19.56 9.07
N ILE A 176 -10.14 -20.28 9.47
CA ILE A 176 -8.87 -20.30 8.74
C ILE A 176 -9.07 -20.88 7.33
N VAL A 177 -9.79 -22.00 7.21
CA VAL A 177 -10.09 -22.62 5.91
C VAL A 177 -10.89 -21.67 5.01
N ALA A 178 -11.94 -21.04 5.55
CA ALA A 178 -12.76 -20.09 4.80
C ALA A 178 -11.93 -18.91 4.28
N MET A 179 -11.09 -18.32 5.13
CA MET A 179 -10.21 -17.23 4.73
C MET A 179 -9.25 -17.65 3.61
N ILE A 180 -8.58 -18.80 3.74
CA ILE A 180 -7.63 -19.29 2.72
C ILE A 180 -8.33 -19.53 1.39
N VAL A 181 -9.46 -20.24 1.38
CA VAL A 181 -10.17 -20.60 0.15
C VAL A 181 -10.73 -19.36 -0.55
N LEU A 182 -11.32 -18.42 0.20
CA LEU A 182 -11.82 -17.17 -0.36
C LEU A 182 -10.70 -16.29 -0.93
N VAL A 183 -9.54 -16.24 -0.27
CA VAL A 183 -8.36 -15.50 -0.74
C VAL A 183 -7.80 -16.09 -2.02
N LEU A 184 -7.71 -17.42 -2.11
CA LEU A 184 -7.30 -18.10 -3.34
C LEU A 184 -8.27 -17.85 -4.49
N ALA A 185 -9.58 -17.90 -4.23
CA ALA A 185 -10.60 -17.59 -5.24
C ALA A 185 -10.52 -16.13 -5.71
N ALA A 186 -10.45 -15.17 -4.78
CA ALA A 186 -10.32 -13.74 -5.09
C ALA A 186 -9.09 -13.44 -5.94
N ALA A 187 -7.95 -14.02 -5.57
CA ALA A 187 -6.71 -13.81 -6.30
C ALA A 187 -6.64 -14.57 -7.64
N GLY A 188 -7.28 -15.74 -7.72
CA GLY A 188 -7.49 -16.45 -8.99
C GLY A 188 -8.27 -15.58 -9.97
N LEU A 189 -9.40 -15.03 -9.55
CA LEU A 189 -10.19 -14.09 -10.36
C LEU A 189 -9.41 -12.84 -10.72
N SER A 190 -8.69 -12.25 -9.76
CA SER A 190 -7.82 -11.09 -9.98
C SER A 190 -6.74 -11.38 -11.04
N SER A 191 -6.15 -12.58 -11.01
CA SER A 191 -5.16 -12.99 -12.01
C SER A 191 -5.74 -13.08 -13.42
N LEU A 192 -6.98 -13.55 -13.57
CA LEU A 192 -7.66 -13.59 -14.86
C LEU A 192 -7.90 -12.19 -15.41
N LEU A 193 -8.32 -11.26 -14.54
CA LEU A 193 -8.46 -9.85 -14.91
C LEU A 193 -7.13 -9.26 -15.36
N VAL A 194 -6.03 -9.53 -14.65
CA VAL A 194 -4.68 -9.08 -15.06
C VAL A 194 -4.30 -9.66 -16.42
N MET A 195 -4.51 -10.96 -16.65
CA MET A 195 -4.20 -11.59 -17.94
C MET A 195 -5.06 -11.03 -19.08
N LEU A 196 -6.34 -10.77 -18.83
CA LEU A 196 -7.25 -10.14 -19.80
C LEU A 196 -6.77 -8.74 -20.18
N VAL A 197 -6.42 -7.92 -19.18
CA VAL A 197 -5.94 -6.54 -19.40
C VAL A 197 -4.65 -6.53 -20.19
N VAL A 198 -3.68 -7.39 -19.86
CA VAL A 198 -2.40 -7.49 -20.58
C VAL A 198 -2.58 -7.95 -22.03
N ARG A 199 -3.63 -8.73 -22.31
CA ARG A 199 -3.95 -9.19 -23.67
C ARG A 199 -4.59 -8.10 -24.53
N VAL A 200 -5.48 -7.30 -23.98
CA VAL A 200 -6.20 -6.25 -24.72
C VAL A 200 -5.36 -4.97 -24.84
N LEU A 201 -4.54 -4.66 -23.83
CA LEU A 201 -3.80 -3.42 -23.74
C LEU A 201 -2.33 -3.69 -23.42
N PRO A 202 -1.39 -2.93 -24.02
CA PRO A 202 0.01 -3.00 -23.62
C PRO A 202 0.13 -2.80 -22.09
N PRO A 203 1.05 -3.50 -21.39
CA PRO A 203 1.24 -3.35 -19.93
C PRO A 203 1.40 -1.89 -19.49
N ARG A 204 1.85 -1.01 -20.40
CA ARG A 204 1.90 0.45 -20.28
C ARG A 204 0.61 1.08 -19.73
N ARG A 205 -0.56 0.59 -20.15
CA ARG A 205 -1.87 1.12 -19.72
C ARG A 205 -2.47 0.38 -18.52
N ALA A 206 -1.93 -0.77 -18.13
CA ALA A 206 -2.43 -1.53 -16.97
C ALA A 206 -2.26 -0.76 -15.65
N ALA A 207 -1.21 0.06 -15.57
CA ALA A 207 -0.98 1.02 -14.50
C ALA A 207 -2.04 2.13 -14.44
N GLU A 208 -2.43 2.67 -15.61
CA GLU A 208 -3.47 3.70 -15.74
C GLU A 208 -4.83 3.13 -15.30
N ILE A 209 -5.12 1.87 -15.62
CA ILE A 209 -6.34 1.18 -15.19
C ILE A 209 -6.34 0.91 -13.68
N LEU A 210 -5.20 0.54 -13.09
CA LEU A 210 -5.10 0.42 -11.63
C LEU A 210 -5.38 1.76 -10.96
N GLY A 211 -4.93 2.83 -11.60
CA GLY A 211 -5.23 4.18 -11.15
C GLY A 211 -6.69 4.56 -11.27
N PHE A 212 -7.28 4.26 -12.41
CA PHE A 212 -8.67 4.52 -12.67
C PHE A 212 -9.58 3.70 -11.74
N ALA A 213 -9.30 2.41 -11.55
CA ALA A 213 -10.02 1.54 -10.63
C ALA A 213 -9.86 2.02 -9.17
N GLY A 214 -8.63 2.36 -8.76
CA GLY A 214 -8.37 2.96 -7.46
C GLY A 214 -9.11 4.28 -7.26
N ALA A 215 -9.20 5.12 -8.30
CA ALA A 215 -9.95 6.38 -8.28
C ALA A 215 -11.45 6.16 -8.21
N ILE A 216 -12.00 5.18 -8.93
CA ILE A 216 -13.42 4.82 -8.84
C ILE A 216 -13.75 4.29 -7.45
N ILE A 217 -12.93 3.39 -6.91
CA ILE A 217 -13.16 2.83 -5.57
C ILE A 217 -13.03 3.94 -4.52
N GLY A 218 -12.00 4.78 -4.62
CA GLY A 218 -11.82 5.93 -3.74
C GLY A 218 -12.99 6.90 -3.83
N PHE A 219 -13.45 7.19 -5.05
CA PHE A 219 -14.65 7.99 -5.29
C PHE A 219 -15.90 7.33 -4.69
N MET A 220 -16.12 6.03 -4.90
CA MET A 220 -17.25 5.29 -4.30
C MET A 220 -17.20 5.30 -2.77
N CYS A 221 -16.03 5.10 -2.17
CA CYS A 221 -15.84 5.21 -0.72
C CYS A 221 -16.13 6.65 -0.24
N GLY A 222 -15.62 7.67 -0.93
CA GLY A 222 -15.94 9.07 -0.62
C GLY A 222 -17.44 9.39 -0.75
N GLN A 223 -18.10 8.80 -1.75
CA GLN A 223 -19.54 8.95 -1.98
C GLN A 223 -20.38 8.22 -0.93
N SER A 224 -19.93 7.06 -0.42
CA SER A 224 -20.66 6.32 0.61
C SER A 224 -20.80 7.10 1.92
N GLY A 225 -19.78 7.88 2.30
CA GLY A 225 -19.86 8.78 3.45
C GLY A 225 -20.88 9.89 3.25
N ASN A 226 -21.00 10.37 2.01
CA ASN A 226 -21.93 11.45 1.68
C ASN A 226 -23.38 10.96 1.56
N LEU A 227 -23.62 9.79 0.95
CA LEU A 227 -24.94 9.16 0.92
C LEU A 227 -25.44 8.85 2.34
N ALA A 228 -24.54 8.46 3.24
CA ALA A 228 -24.87 8.25 4.66
C ALA A 228 -25.18 9.55 5.42
N ASN A 229 -24.69 10.70 4.96
CA ASN A 229 -24.94 12.02 5.56
C ASN A 229 -26.16 12.71 4.94
N SER A 230 -26.39 12.61 3.63
CA SER A 230 -27.57 13.16 2.94
C SER A 230 -28.86 12.42 3.29
N LEU A 231 -28.78 11.16 3.69
CA LEU A 231 -29.89 10.40 4.26
C LEU A 231 -30.04 10.62 5.78
N GLY A 232 -29.20 11.46 6.39
CA GLY A 232 -29.03 11.60 7.84
C GLY A 232 -29.72 12.80 8.48
N GLU A 233 -30.37 13.70 7.72
CA GLU A 233 -31.04 14.87 8.30
C GLU A 233 -32.32 14.52 9.08
N ASP A 234 -32.96 13.37 8.82
CA ASP A 234 -34.20 12.95 9.53
C ASP A 234 -34.12 11.60 10.24
N ILE A 235 -32.94 10.98 10.33
CA ILE A 235 -32.86 9.58 10.77
C ILE A 235 -31.96 9.42 11.98
N GLN A 236 -32.59 9.17 13.14
CA GLN A 236 -32.00 8.69 14.38
C GLN A 236 -30.84 7.71 14.09
N ILE A 237 -29.62 8.18 14.34
CA ILE A 237 -28.32 7.61 13.91
C ILE A 237 -28.04 6.19 14.44
N SER A 238 -28.93 5.61 15.23
CA SER A 238 -28.72 4.28 15.82
C SER A 238 -29.47 3.15 15.11
N GLY A 239 -30.66 3.36 14.55
CA GLY A 239 -31.45 2.24 13.98
C GLY A 239 -31.12 1.91 12.52
N THR A 240 -31.13 2.93 11.66
CA THR A 240 -31.19 2.74 10.20
C THR A 240 -29.87 2.36 9.55
N ARG A 241 -28.75 2.92 10.02
CA ARG A 241 -27.40 2.57 9.56
C ARG A 241 -27.05 1.12 9.88
N LEU A 242 -27.46 0.65 11.07
CA LEU A 242 -27.35 -0.75 11.45
C LEU A 242 -28.20 -1.61 10.50
N THR A 243 -29.45 -1.25 10.20
CA THR A 243 -30.25 -1.98 9.19
C THR A 243 -29.65 -1.98 7.78
N GLY A 244 -29.04 -0.89 7.30
CA GLY A 244 -28.40 -0.85 5.97
C GLY A 244 -27.20 -1.79 5.86
N ILE A 245 -26.34 -1.79 6.88
CA ILE A 245 -25.19 -2.71 6.99
C ILE A 245 -25.69 -4.16 7.16
N LEU A 246 -26.75 -4.37 7.95
CA LEU A 246 -27.40 -5.67 8.09
C LEU A 246 -28.02 -6.16 6.78
N LEU A 247 -28.60 -5.28 5.96
CA LEU A 247 -29.16 -5.63 4.65
C LEU A 247 -28.06 -6.10 3.67
N LEU A 248 -26.92 -5.40 3.65
CA LEU A 248 -25.74 -5.81 2.88
C LEU A 248 -25.18 -7.16 3.35
N ALA A 249 -25.06 -7.35 4.67
CA ALA A 249 -24.54 -8.58 5.27
C ALA A 249 -25.56 -9.75 5.23
N ASN A 250 -26.84 -9.46 5.08
CA ASN A 250 -27.93 -10.44 5.04
C ASN A 250 -28.52 -10.60 3.63
N THR A 251 -27.81 -10.13 2.60
CA THR A 251 -28.23 -10.37 1.22
C THR A 251 -28.12 -11.86 0.91
N ARG A 252 -29.26 -12.52 0.77
CA ARG A 252 -29.39 -13.99 0.71
C ARG A 252 -28.73 -14.65 -0.51
N TRP A 253 -28.37 -13.89 -1.54
CA TRP A 253 -27.93 -14.45 -2.83
C TRP A 253 -26.41 -14.38 -2.99
N LEU A 254 -25.73 -13.62 -2.12
CA LEU A 254 -24.29 -13.41 -2.20
C LEU A 254 -23.58 -14.57 -1.49
N PRO A 255 -22.77 -15.40 -2.19
CA PRO A 255 -22.07 -16.51 -1.55
C PRO A 255 -21.17 -16.04 -0.40
N LEU A 256 -20.60 -14.84 -0.47
CA LEU A 256 -19.76 -14.30 0.60
C LEU A 256 -20.50 -14.16 1.95
N ASN A 257 -21.81 -13.90 1.92
CA ASN A 257 -22.63 -13.81 3.13
C ASN A 257 -22.92 -15.20 3.72
N TRP A 258 -23.12 -16.21 2.88
CA TRP A 258 -23.30 -17.59 3.33
C TRP A 258 -22.08 -18.11 4.09
N ALA A 259 -20.87 -17.62 3.78
CA ALA A 259 -19.66 -18.04 4.49
C ALA A 259 -19.70 -17.54 5.95
N GLY A 260 -20.07 -16.27 6.15
CA GLY A 260 -20.21 -15.70 7.48
C GLY A 260 -21.37 -16.29 8.27
N GLN A 261 -22.54 -16.41 7.64
CA GLN A 261 -23.73 -17.00 8.26
C GLN A 261 -23.52 -18.48 8.58
N GLY A 262 -22.85 -19.22 7.69
CA GLY A 262 -22.50 -20.62 7.90
C GLY A 262 -21.54 -20.81 9.06
N LEU A 263 -20.52 -19.95 9.19
CA LEU A 263 -19.61 -19.97 10.34
C LEU A 263 -20.33 -19.69 11.67
N VAL A 264 -21.22 -18.71 11.71
CA VAL A 264 -22.03 -18.40 12.90
C VAL A 264 -22.95 -19.58 13.25
N ALA A 265 -23.67 -20.12 12.27
CA ALA A 265 -24.57 -21.26 12.46
C ALA A 265 -23.82 -22.51 13.00
N LEU A 266 -22.61 -22.80 12.49
CA LEU A 266 -21.76 -23.88 13.01
C LEU A 266 -21.24 -23.56 14.42
N GLY A 267 -20.92 -22.30 14.70
CA GLY A 267 -20.51 -21.85 16.03
C GLY A 267 -21.59 -22.04 17.09
N GLU A 268 -22.86 -21.80 16.71
CA GLU A 268 -24.05 -21.94 17.56
C GLU A 268 -24.60 -23.39 17.64
N GLY A 269 -24.00 -24.34 16.91
CA GLY A 269 -24.41 -25.76 16.93
C GLY A 269 -25.46 -26.16 15.87
N HIS A 270 -25.82 -25.27 14.95
CA HIS A 270 -26.71 -25.56 13.82
C HIS A 270 -25.93 -26.20 12.66
N TRP A 271 -25.57 -27.49 12.81
CA TRP A 271 -24.70 -28.22 11.90
C TRP A 271 -25.19 -28.27 10.45
N LEU A 272 -26.47 -28.56 10.21
CA LEU A 272 -27.00 -28.74 8.86
C LEU A 272 -26.96 -27.43 8.06
N THR A 273 -27.55 -26.37 8.60
CA THR A 273 -27.58 -25.05 7.96
C THR A 273 -26.17 -24.49 7.79
N GLY A 274 -25.33 -24.66 8.82
CA GLY A 274 -23.96 -24.18 8.80
C GLY A 274 -23.06 -24.87 7.76
N THR A 275 -23.14 -26.20 7.65
CA THR A 275 -22.37 -26.97 6.67
C THR A 275 -22.85 -26.72 5.24
N LEU A 276 -24.15 -26.57 5.01
CA LEU A 276 -24.69 -26.27 3.67
C LEU A 276 -24.26 -24.89 3.18
N LEU A 277 -24.42 -23.86 4.02
CA LEU A 277 -24.04 -22.50 3.69
C LEU A 277 -22.52 -22.39 3.50
N LEU A 278 -21.73 -22.81 4.47
CA LEU A 278 -20.27 -22.73 4.39
C LEU A 278 -19.73 -23.61 3.25
N GLY A 279 -20.21 -24.85 3.15
CA GLY A 279 -19.82 -25.80 2.10
C GLY A 279 -20.14 -25.30 0.71
N GLY A 280 -21.32 -24.68 0.51
CA GLY A 280 -21.69 -24.05 -0.76
C GLY A 280 -20.72 -22.95 -1.17
N THR A 281 -20.27 -22.12 -0.23
CA THR A 281 -19.30 -21.05 -0.52
C THR A 281 -17.91 -21.57 -0.83
N LEU A 282 -17.45 -22.54 -0.05
CA LEU A 282 -16.16 -23.18 -0.28
C LEU A 282 -16.16 -23.88 -1.63
N GLY A 283 -17.24 -24.58 -1.98
CA GLY A 283 -17.42 -25.21 -3.28
C GLY A 283 -17.36 -24.21 -4.43
N LEU A 284 -18.14 -23.12 -4.37
CA LEU A 284 -18.12 -22.06 -5.39
C LEU A 284 -16.74 -21.40 -5.51
N ALA A 285 -16.08 -21.13 -4.38
CA ALA A 285 -14.74 -20.54 -4.36
C ALA A 285 -13.68 -21.48 -4.95
N SER A 286 -13.76 -22.79 -4.65
CA SER A 286 -12.91 -23.81 -5.25
C SER A 286 -13.14 -23.94 -6.75
N VAL A 287 -14.39 -23.88 -7.22
CA VAL A 287 -14.72 -23.88 -8.66
C VAL A 287 -14.17 -22.63 -9.34
N ALA A 288 -14.35 -21.45 -8.76
CA ALA A 288 -13.80 -20.20 -9.29
C ALA A 288 -12.27 -20.24 -9.39
N PHE A 289 -11.60 -20.78 -8.37
CA PHE A 289 -10.16 -20.97 -8.37
C PHE A 289 -9.69 -22.00 -9.40
N GLY A 290 -10.38 -23.13 -9.51
CA GLY A 290 -10.11 -24.16 -10.52
C GLY A 290 -10.27 -23.62 -11.94
N PHE A 291 -11.32 -22.84 -12.19
CA PHE A 291 -11.54 -22.13 -13.45
C PHE A 291 -10.39 -21.15 -13.76
N ALA A 292 -9.93 -20.40 -12.75
CA ALA A 292 -8.77 -19.52 -12.90
C ALA A 292 -7.50 -20.28 -13.28
N LEU A 293 -7.24 -21.43 -12.65
CA LEU A 293 -6.07 -22.26 -12.94
C LEU A 293 -6.11 -22.84 -14.37
N ALA A 294 -7.27 -23.35 -14.80
CA ALA A 294 -7.45 -23.91 -16.13
C ALA A 294 -7.31 -22.84 -17.24
N THR A 295 -7.82 -21.64 -16.99
CA THR A 295 -7.76 -20.52 -17.94
C THR A 295 -6.35 -19.90 -17.97
N ALA A 296 -5.67 -19.83 -16.83
CA ALA A 296 -4.33 -19.29 -16.70
C ALA A 296 -3.34 -19.99 -17.63
N GLU A 297 -3.39 -21.32 -17.76
CA GLU A 297 -2.50 -22.06 -18.65
C GLU A 297 -2.58 -21.57 -20.11
N ARG A 298 -3.80 -21.34 -20.61
CA ARG A 298 -4.02 -20.91 -22.00
C ARG A 298 -3.63 -19.46 -22.22
N TRP A 299 -3.94 -18.60 -21.25
CA TRP A 299 -3.78 -17.15 -21.42
C TRP A 299 -2.39 -16.66 -21.07
N TYR A 300 -1.73 -17.29 -20.10
CA TYR A 300 -0.45 -16.85 -19.56
C TYR A 300 0.65 -16.79 -20.62
N TYR A 301 0.81 -17.86 -21.42
CA TYR A 301 1.83 -17.91 -22.46
C TYR A 301 1.60 -16.84 -23.54
N SER A 302 0.35 -16.67 -23.97
CA SER A 302 -0.01 -15.67 -24.98
C SER A 302 0.26 -14.23 -24.50
N GLY A 303 -0.04 -13.93 -23.23
CA GLY A 303 0.22 -12.62 -22.63
C GLY A 303 1.72 -12.36 -22.47
N TRP A 304 2.48 -13.37 -22.04
CA TRP A 304 3.93 -13.24 -21.88
C TRP A 304 4.66 -13.06 -23.22
N ALA A 305 4.34 -13.88 -24.22
CA ALA A 305 4.91 -13.77 -25.56
C ALA A 305 4.56 -12.40 -26.19
N GLY A 306 3.32 -11.93 -26.03
CA GLY A 306 2.89 -10.61 -26.52
C GLY A 306 3.69 -9.44 -25.93
N MET A 307 4.14 -9.52 -24.67
CA MET A 307 4.99 -8.49 -24.07
C MET A 307 6.41 -8.48 -24.63
N GLN A 308 6.98 -9.65 -24.95
CA GLN A 308 8.30 -9.74 -25.56
C GLN A 308 8.28 -9.31 -27.04
N ILE A 309 7.15 -9.52 -27.72
CA ILE A 309 6.90 -9.11 -29.11
C ILE A 309 6.53 -7.63 -29.24
N VAL A 310 6.54 -6.85 -28.14
CA VAL A 310 6.84 -5.41 -28.23
C VAL A 310 8.33 -5.25 -28.56
N THR A 311 8.69 -5.83 -29.71
CA THR A 311 9.79 -5.50 -30.60
C THR A 311 10.10 -4.05 -30.34
N ARG A 312 11.32 -3.78 -29.88
CA ARG A 312 11.96 -2.49 -30.06
C ARG A 312 11.56 -2.08 -31.46
N LYS A 313 10.58 -1.18 -31.60
CA LYS A 313 10.39 -0.45 -32.84
C LYS A 313 11.76 0.19 -32.96
N LYS A 314 12.59 -0.38 -33.85
CA LYS A 314 13.93 0.08 -34.11
C LYS A 314 13.63 1.44 -34.71
N VAL A 315 13.51 2.44 -33.84
CA VAL A 315 13.52 3.82 -34.23
C VAL A 315 14.88 3.87 -34.88
N THR A 316 14.88 3.79 -36.20
CA THR A 316 15.98 4.23 -37.03
C THR A 316 16.26 5.61 -36.49
N ARG A 317 17.28 5.65 -35.62
CA ARG A 317 17.72 6.88 -34.98
C ARG A 317 18.41 7.60 -36.12
N SER A 318 17.61 8.22 -36.98
CA SER A 318 18.09 9.28 -37.85
C SER A 318 18.79 10.21 -36.89
N ALA A 319 20.10 10.37 -37.07
CA ALA A 319 20.91 11.27 -36.30
C ALA A 319 20.32 12.67 -36.51
N ARG A 320 19.35 13.02 -35.66
CA ARG A 320 18.82 14.37 -35.60
C ARG A 320 20.00 15.18 -35.08
N PRO A 321 20.50 16.17 -35.84
CA PRO A 321 21.53 17.06 -35.32
C PRO A 321 21.01 17.61 -34.00
N ALA A 322 21.85 17.54 -32.96
CA ALA A 322 21.49 17.99 -31.63
C ALA A 322 21.02 19.44 -31.72
N SER A 323 19.71 19.68 -31.70
CA SER A 323 19.21 21.04 -31.66
C SER A 323 19.59 21.60 -30.28
N PRO A 324 20.24 22.76 -30.19
CA PRO A 324 20.62 23.36 -28.90
C PRO A 324 19.40 23.85 -28.10
N THR A 325 18.18 23.66 -28.61
CA THR A 325 16.95 24.30 -28.12
C THR A 325 16.12 23.45 -27.16
N ALA A 326 16.44 22.16 -26.96
CA ALA A 326 15.79 21.34 -25.92
C ALA A 326 16.35 21.61 -24.49
N ALA A 327 17.14 22.67 -24.33
CA ALA A 327 17.84 23.02 -23.10
C ALA A 327 17.12 24.11 -22.26
N GLY A 328 15.85 24.40 -22.56
CA GLY A 328 15.14 25.59 -22.07
C GLY A 328 14.77 25.61 -20.58
N ILE A 329 14.73 24.47 -19.88
CA ILE A 329 14.35 24.42 -18.44
C ILE A 329 15.55 24.04 -17.54
N GLY A 330 16.62 23.47 -18.13
CA GLY A 330 17.77 22.95 -17.37
C GLY A 330 18.89 23.95 -17.10
N HIS A 331 18.94 25.11 -17.79
CA HIS A 331 20.11 26.01 -17.72
C HIS A 331 20.27 26.74 -16.38
N GLY A 332 19.18 27.03 -15.66
CA GLY A 332 19.24 27.67 -14.33
C GLY A 332 19.76 26.73 -13.23
N LEU A 333 19.19 25.53 -13.15
CA LEU A 333 19.61 24.48 -12.20
C LEU A 333 21.00 23.90 -12.54
N ALA A 334 21.39 23.88 -13.81
CA ALA A 334 22.71 23.42 -14.26
C ALA A 334 23.88 24.33 -13.84
N ARG A 335 23.62 25.59 -13.46
CA ARG A 335 24.65 26.50 -12.93
C ARG A 335 24.88 26.35 -11.43
N LEU A 336 23.87 25.90 -10.68
CA LEU A 336 23.91 25.79 -9.21
C LEU A 336 24.42 24.43 -8.72
N LEU A 337 24.30 23.38 -9.55
CA LEU A 337 24.67 22.02 -9.17
C LEU A 337 25.99 21.57 -9.83
N PRO A 338 26.86 20.82 -9.13
CA PRO A 338 28.03 20.21 -9.74
C PRO A 338 27.65 19.32 -10.93
N LYS A 339 28.46 19.36 -12.00
CA LYS A 339 28.23 18.56 -13.22
C LYS A 339 27.97 17.05 -12.96
N PRO A 340 28.68 16.37 -12.02
CA PRO A 340 28.39 14.98 -11.70
C PRO A 340 27.00 14.74 -11.12
N VAL A 341 26.51 15.66 -10.26
CA VAL A 341 25.18 15.58 -9.65
C VAL A 341 24.12 15.72 -10.73
N LEU A 342 24.26 16.72 -11.62
CA LEU A 342 23.32 16.95 -12.72
C LEU A 342 23.23 15.74 -13.66
N ALA A 343 24.36 15.13 -14.00
CA ALA A 343 24.40 13.96 -14.88
C ALA A 343 23.63 12.77 -14.29
N ILE A 344 23.79 12.49 -12.99
CA ILE A 344 23.06 11.42 -12.31
C ILE A 344 21.57 11.78 -12.21
N VAL A 345 21.23 13.03 -11.89
CA VAL A 345 19.84 13.50 -11.83
C VAL A 345 19.16 13.29 -13.19
N GLN A 346 19.78 13.71 -14.29
CA GLN A 346 19.23 13.50 -15.63
C GLN A 346 19.07 12.03 -15.98
N LYS A 347 20.06 11.19 -15.66
CA LYS A 347 20.00 9.74 -15.85
C LYS A 347 18.80 9.14 -15.10
N ASP A 348 18.63 9.49 -13.84
CA ASP A 348 17.56 8.95 -13.00
C ASP A 348 16.19 9.45 -13.43
N PHE A 349 16.02 10.73 -13.78
CA PHE A 349 14.75 11.24 -14.32
C PHE A 349 14.34 10.55 -15.63
N LEU A 350 15.29 10.30 -16.54
CA LEU A 350 15.04 9.52 -17.74
C LEU A 350 14.68 8.07 -17.40
N THR A 351 15.27 7.49 -16.36
CA THR A 351 14.95 6.13 -15.91
C THR A 351 13.56 6.07 -15.27
N LEU A 352 13.17 7.06 -14.46
CA LEU A 352 11.83 7.17 -13.86
C LEU A 352 10.72 7.28 -14.91
N THR A 353 10.95 8.06 -15.97
CA THR A 353 9.97 8.23 -17.06
C THR A 353 9.91 7.03 -18.01
N ARG A 354 11.01 6.29 -18.17
CA ARG A 354 11.08 5.10 -19.03
C ARG A 354 10.63 3.83 -18.32
N ASP A 355 10.83 3.75 -17.00
CA ASP A 355 10.41 2.60 -16.21
C ASP A 355 8.94 2.74 -15.81
N LEU A 356 8.14 1.94 -16.52
CA LEU A 356 6.72 1.80 -16.31
C LEU A 356 6.34 1.47 -14.85
N ARG A 357 7.24 0.81 -14.11
CA ARG A 357 7.05 0.43 -12.72
C ARG A 357 6.96 1.67 -11.84
N ASN A 358 7.88 2.60 -12.01
CA ASN A 358 7.92 3.84 -11.24
C ASN A 358 6.73 4.75 -11.60
N LEU A 359 6.36 4.78 -12.89
CA LEU A 359 5.19 5.53 -13.35
C LEU A 359 3.87 4.98 -12.79
N SER A 360 3.73 3.65 -12.70
CA SER A 360 2.55 3.02 -12.09
C SER A 360 2.40 3.30 -10.60
N GLN A 361 3.50 3.57 -9.90
CA GLN A 361 3.50 3.83 -8.46
C GLN A 361 3.24 5.30 -8.14
N LEU A 362 3.46 6.22 -9.09
CA LEU A 362 3.07 7.64 -9.01
C LEU A 362 1.54 7.83 -9.05
N VAL A 363 0.84 6.88 -9.65
CA VAL A 363 -0.61 6.93 -9.86
C VAL A 363 -1.37 6.87 -8.53
N THR A 364 -0.98 5.99 -7.59
CA THR A 364 -1.65 5.87 -6.28
C THR A 364 -1.65 7.17 -5.46
N PRO A 365 -0.50 7.84 -5.22
CA PRO A 365 -0.48 9.14 -4.56
C PRO A 365 -1.39 10.17 -5.23
N VAL A 366 -1.36 10.25 -6.57
CA VAL A 366 -2.18 11.23 -7.32
C VAL A 366 -3.67 10.99 -7.12
N ILE A 367 -4.12 9.73 -7.19
CA ILE A 367 -5.53 9.38 -6.92
C ILE A 367 -5.93 9.78 -5.52
N PHE A 368 -5.15 9.38 -4.52
CA PHE A 368 -5.48 9.70 -3.13
C PHE A 368 -5.53 11.20 -2.94
N GLY A 369 -4.56 11.94 -3.48
CA GLY A 369 -4.58 13.40 -3.47
C GLY A 369 -5.85 13.97 -4.09
N VAL A 370 -6.22 13.55 -5.30
CA VAL A 370 -7.43 14.01 -5.99
C VAL A 370 -8.70 13.65 -5.19
N MET A 371 -8.80 12.41 -4.72
CA MET A 371 -9.91 11.93 -3.90
C MET A 371 -10.07 12.78 -2.64
N TYR A 372 -8.99 13.05 -1.92
CA TYR A 372 -9.03 13.87 -0.70
C TYR A 372 -9.38 15.33 -1.02
N THR A 373 -8.84 15.91 -2.10
CA THR A 373 -9.26 17.24 -2.56
C THR A 373 -10.77 17.28 -2.83
N PHE A 374 -11.33 16.25 -3.49
CA PHE A 374 -12.77 16.18 -3.75
C PHE A 374 -13.64 15.98 -2.50
N ILE A 375 -13.22 15.13 -1.57
CA ILE A 375 -13.90 14.96 -0.29
C ILE A 375 -13.99 16.31 0.42
N MET A 376 -12.90 17.08 0.36
CA MET A 376 -12.78 18.33 1.09
C MET A 376 -13.55 19.49 0.46
N LEU A 377 -13.55 19.60 -0.88
CA LEU A 377 -14.43 20.53 -1.61
C LEU A 377 -15.91 20.34 -1.24
N ARG A 378 -16.30 19.11 -0.89
CA ARG A 378 -17.69 18.76 -0.57
C ARG A 378 -18.02 18.88 0.90
N SER A 379 -17.02 18.79 1.80
CA SER A 379 -17.25 18.86 3.25
C SER A 379 -17.31 20.29 3.81
N GLY A 380 -17.20 21.32 2.98
CA GLY A 380 -17.48 22.72 3.37
C GLY A 380 -16.59 23.34 4.45
N GLY A 381 -15.57 22.62 4.94
CA GLY A 381 -14.71 23.09 6.04
C GLY A 381 -15.41 23.14 7.41
N GLU A 382 -16.66 22.71 7.52
CA GLU A 382 -17.38 22.69 8.79
C GLU A 382 -17.08 21.40 9.56
N PRO A 383 -16.73 21.49 10.86
CA PRO A 383 -16.59 20.31 11.69
C PRO A 383 -17.94 19.59 11.75
N SER A 384 -17.94 18.27 11.52
CA SER A 384 -19.14 17.43 11.71
C SER A 384 -19.72 17.72 13.09
N ALA A 385 -20.99 18.12 13.15
CA ALA A 385 -21.69 18.45 14.39
C ALA A 385 -21.69 17.24 15.35
N GLY A 386 -20.66 17.15 16.18
CA GLY A 386 -20.57 16.20 17.27
C GLY A 386 -21.45 16.69 18.40
N ARG A 387 -22.35 15.83 18.88
CA ARG A 387 -23.24 16.07 20.02
C ARG A 387 -22.45 16.09 21.34
N GLY A 388 -21.66 17.14 21.54
CA GLY A 388 -20.99 17.44 22.80
C GLY A 388 -20.30 18.78 22.67
N GLU A 389 -20.62 19.71 23.57
CA GLU A 389 -19.86 20.95 23.78
C GLU A 389 -18.46 20.55 24.28
N ALA A 390 -17.57 20.20 23.35
CA ALA A 390 -16.17 20.05 23.69
C ALA A 390 -15.64 21.42 24.14
N PRO A 391 -14.73 21.48 25.14
CA PRO A 391 -14.21 22.74 25.65
C PRO A 391 -13.73 23.67 24.52
N ASP A 392 -13.93 24.99 24.67
CA ASP A 392 -13.63 25.97 23.62
C ASP A 392 -12.19 25.85 23.09
N TRP A 393 -11.22 25.57 23.96
CA TRP A 393 -9.82 25.33 23.58
C TRP A 393 -9.63 24.10 22.67
N PHE A 394 -10.44 23.05 22.86
CA PHE A 394 -10.43 21.84 22.03
C PHE A 394 -11.06 22.13 20.67
N MET A 395 -12.19 22.83 20.66
CA MET A 395 -12.87 23.22 19.42
C MET A 395 -12.02 24.19 18.58
N GLU A 396 -11.31 25.13 19.21
CA GLU A 396 -10.39 26.03 18.52
C GLU A 396 -9.14 25.32 17.99
N SER A 397 -8.54 24.43 18.79
CA SER A 397 -7.41 23.60 18.34
C SER A 397 -7.81 22.66 17.20
N PHE A 398 -9.02 22.09 17.28
CA PHE A 398 -9.58 21.23 16.26
C PHE A 398 -9.86 21.99 14.97
N ARG A 399 -10.42 23.22 15.06
CA ARG A 399 -10.57 24.13 13.90
C ARG A 399 -9.23 24.48 13.26
N LEU A 400 -8.19 24.73 14.06
CA LEU A 400 -6.83 24.99 13.55
C LEU A 400 -6.25 23.77 12.83
N VAL A 401 -6.43 22.57 13.40
CA VAL A 401 -6.00 21.30 12.79
C VAL A 401 -6.79 21.00 11.51
N LEU A 402 -8.07 21.34 11.44
CA LEU A 402 -8.87 21.21 10.22
C LEU A 402 -8.46 22.23 9.16
N ALA A 403 -8.20 23.48 9.55
CA ALA A 403 -7.75 24.55 8.66
C ALA A 403 -6.39 24.20 8.00
N TYR A 404 -5.44 23.72 8.80
CA TYR A 404 -4.13 23.27 8.31
C TYR A 404 -4.11 21.80 7.86
N GLY A 405 -5.18 21.03 8.08
CA GLY A 405 -5.28 19.62 7.71
C GLY A 405 -5.03 19.37 6.23
N ASN A 406 -5.30 20.37 5.41
CA ASN A 406 -5.05 20.42 3.97
C ASN A 406 -3.56 20.37 3.60
N VAL A 407 -2.74 21.10 4.37
CA VAL A 407 -1.29 21.05 4.25
C VAL A 407 -0.80 19.66 4.68
N GLY A 408 -1.39 19.11 5.75
CA GLY A 408 -1.18 17.72 6.17
C GLY A 408 -1.48 16.70 5.08
N MET A 409 -2.56 16.90 4.31
CA MET A 409 -2.91 16.02 3.18
C MET A 409 -1.92 16.15 2.02
N SER A 410 -1.50 17.36 1.65
CA SER A 410 -0.44 17.53 0.63
C SER A 410 0.87 16.86 1.05
N LEU A 411 1.24 16.98 2.33
CA LEU A 411 2.37 16.29 2.93
C LEU A 411 2.22 14.77 2.91
N PHE A 412 1.01 14.25 3.15
CA PHE A 412 0.73 12.81 3.08
C PHE A 412 0.93 12.25 1.66
N VAL A 413 0.46 12.96 0.64
CA VAL A 413 0.68 12.54 -0.75
C VAL A 413 2.16 12.62 -1.12
N GLY A 414 2.86 13.67 -0.68
CA GLY A 414 4.31 13.80 -0.84
C GLY A 414 5.09 12.68 -0.12
N TRP A 415 4.67 12.30 1.09
CA TRP A 415 5.24 11.18 1.85
C TRP A 415 5.09 9.86 1.09
N MET A 416 3.90 9.56 0.55
CA MET A 416 3.69 8.34 -0.24
C MET A 416 4.67 8.25 -1.42
N LEU A 417 4.91 9.35 -2.12
CA LEU A 417 5.83 9.35 -3.25
C LEU A 417 7.31 9.29 -2.82
N LEU A 418 7.70 10.05 -1.79
CA LEU A 418 9.04 10.00 -1.20
C LEU A 418 9.40 8.60 -0.71
N SER A 419 8.44 7.92 -0.07
CA SER A 419 8.63 6.57 0.48
C SER A 419 9.11 5.57 -0.58
N ARG A 420 8.75 5.82 -1.85
CA ARG A 420 9.13 5.00 -3.00
C ARG A 420 10.41 5.49 -3.66
N LEU A 421 10.48 6.76 -4.05
CA LEU A 421 11.61 7.30 -4.79
C LEU A 421 12.89 7.31 -3.95
N SER A 422 12.76 7.75 -2.69
CA SER A 422 13.88 7.88 -1.77
C SER A 422 14.27 6.52 -1.19
N GLY A 423 13.27 5.76 -0.71
CA GLY A 423 13.47 4.44 -0.10
C GLY A 423 14.05 3.39 -1.05
N MET A 424 13.79 3.48 -2.36
CA MET A 424 14.32 2.55 -3.36
C MET A 424 15.42 3.15 -4.24
N GLY A 425 15.83 4.41 -4.02
CA GLY A 425 16.67 5.16 -4.95
C GLY A 425 18.02 4.50 -5.26
N PHE A 426 18.63 3.84 -4.27
CA PHE A 426 19.87 3.06 -4.45
C PHE A 426 19.59 1.64 -4.94
N SER A 427 18.58 0.95 -4.40
CA SER A 427 18.21 -0.39 -4.84
C SER A 427 17.84 -0.44 -6.33
N GLN A 428 17.28 0.64 -6.90
CA GLN A 428 16.95 0.74 -8.32
C GLN A 428 18.14 0.57 -9.27
N GLU A 429 19.38 0.84 -8.83
CA GLU A 429 20.57 0.61 -9.66
C GLU A 429 20.85 -0.89 -9.89
N GLY A 430 20.34 -1.74 -8.99
CA GLY A 430 20.46 -3.20 -9.07
C GLY A 430 21.91 -3.66 -9.25
N ARG A 431 22.10 -4.70 -10.06
CA ARG A 431 23.41 -5.31 -10.33
C ARG A 431 24.38 -4.37 -11.06
N ASN A 432 23.92 -3.25 -11.61
CA ASN A 432 24.77 -2.30 -12.34
C ASN A 432 25.41 -1.24 -11.43
N TYR A 433 25.17 -1.29 -10.12
CA TYR A 433 25.73 -0.33 -9.17
C TYR A 433 27.26 -0.24 -9.19
N TRP A 434 27.96 -1.34 -9.55
CA TRP A 434 29.43 -1.35 -9.68
C TRP A 434 29.95 -0.27 -10.64
N MET A 435 29.19 0.11 -11.67
CA MET A 435 29.58 1.17 -12.60
C MET A 435 29.63 2.54 -11.93
N LEU A 436 28.66 2.83 -11.05
CA LEU A 436 28.66 4.07 -10.26
C LEU A 436 29.78 4.05 -9.22
N LYS A 437 30.08 2.89 -8.66
CA LYS A 437 31.15 2.72 -7.68
C LYS A 437 32.55 2.89 -8.30
N ALA A 438 32.76 2.41 -9.52
CA ALA A 438 34.00 2.57 -10.26
C ALA A 438 34.20 3.99 -10.80
N SER A 439 33.14 4.80 -10.84
CA SER A 439 33.22 6.18 -11.33
C SER A 439 33.88 7.10 -10.30
N PRO A 440 34.67 8.11 -10.74
CA PRO A 440 35.34 9.06 -9.84
C PRO A 440 34.36 10.11 -9.28
N ILE A 441 33.29 9.66 -8.63
CA ILE A 441 32.23 10.50 -8.07
C ILE A 441 32.28 10.42 -6.54
N ARG A 442 32.32 11.59 -5.90
CA ARG A 442 32.27 11.67 -4.43
C ARG A 442 30.94 11.13 -3.90
N THR A 443 30.99 10.41 -2.78
CA THR A 443 29.83 9.87 -2.06
C THR A 443 28.74 10.91 -1.76
N SER A 444 29.16 12.14 -1.43
CA SER A 444 28.24 13.26 -1.19
C SER A 444 27.48 13.68 -2.43
N HIS A 445 28.10 13.61 -3.61
CA HIS A 445 27.44 13.90 -4.89
C HIS A 445 26.41 12.83 -5.25
N LEU A 446 26.71 11.55 -4.96
CA LEU A 446 25.76 10.46 -5.12
C LEU A 446 24.52 10.66 -4.22
N LEU A 447 24.73 10.91 -2.92
CA LEU A 447 23.63 11.18 -1.99
C LEU A 447 22.81 12.41 -2.39
N ALA A 448 23.47 13.52 -2.72
CA ALA A 448 22.79 14.74 -3.16
C ALA A 448 21.98 14.53 -4.44
N SER A 449 22.52 13.79 -5.42
CA SER A 449 21.80 13.48 -6.65
C SER A 449 20.53 12.67 -6.38
N LYS A 450 20.62 11.62 -5.56
CA LYS A 450 19.46 10.79 -5.18
C LYS A 450 18.44 11.56 -4.35
N PHE A 451 18.91 12.43 -3.46
CA PHE A 451 18.06 13.34 -2.70
C PHE A 451 17.25 14.23 -3.64
N ILE A 452 17.90 14.89 -4.60
CA ILE A 452 17.25 15.80 -5.56
C ILE A 452 16.26 15.07 -6.47
N VAL A 453 16.62 13.87 -6.96
CA VAL A 453 15.77 13.04 -7.82
C VAL A 453 14.46 12.67 -7.11
N ALA A 454 14.51 12.34 -5.82
CA ALA A 454 13.30 12.04 -5.06
C ALA A 454 12.55 13.33 -4.66
N TYR A 455 13.28 14.38 -4.26
CA TYR A 455 12.71 15.60 -3.72
C TYR A 455 11.94 16.42 -4.76
N LEU A 456 12.52 16.68 -5.94
CA LEU A 456 11.93 17.58 -6.94
C LEU A 456 10.53 17.13 -7.42
N PRO A 457 10.31 15.87 -7.82
CA PRO A 457 8.97 15.41 -8.22
C PRO A 457 7.96 15.51 -7.08
N THR A 458 8.39 15.21 -5.85
CA THR A 458 7.52 15.22 -4.67
C THR A 458 7.13 16.64 -4.25
N LEU A 459 8.07 17.58 -4.33
CA LEU A 459 7.83 18.98 -4.08
C LEU A 459 6.94 19.59 -5.15
N GLY A 460 7.16 19.26 -6.42
CA GLY A 460 6.30 19.71 -7.52
C GLY A 460 4.86 19.22 -7.34
N LEU A 461 4.68 17.96 -6.96
CA LEU A 461 3.36 17.41 -6.65
C LEU A 461 2.73 18.11 -5.43
N GLY A 462 3.47 18.24 -4.32
CA GLY A 462 2.98 18.89 -3.11
C GLY A 462 2.60 20.37 -3.34
N PHE A 463 3.35 21.07 -4.19
CA PHE A 463 3.05 22.42 -4.63
C PHE A 463 1.73 22.48 -5.40
N VAL A 464 1.56 21.63 -6.43
CA VAL A 464 0.32 21.58 -7.22
C VAL A 464 -0.90 21.35 -6.31
N PHE A 465 -0.81 20.38 -5.39
CA PHE A 465 -1.89 20.12 -4.44
C PHE A 465 -2.16 21.32 -3.53
N LEU A 466 -1.11 21.93 -2.96
CA LEU A 466 -1.28 23.11 -2.10
C LEU A 466 -1.92 24.27 -2.87
N THR A 467 -1.50 24.54 -4.11
CA THR A 467 -2.07 25.62 -4.93
C THR A 467 -3.54 25.37 -5.25
N ILE A 468 -3.90 24.15 -5.66
CA ILE A 468 -5.31 23.80 -5.92
C ILE A 468 -6.13 24.03 -4.67
N ILE A 469 -5.66 23.54 -3.52
CA ILE A 469 -6.40 23.66 -2.26
C ILE A 469 -6.50 25.13 -1.81
N SER A 470 -5.43 25.90 -1.95
CA SER A 470 -5.38 27.32 -1.60
C SER A 470 -6.38 28.15 -2.40
N VAL A 471 -6.46 27.92 -3.72
CA VAL A 471 -7.42 28.61 -4.61
C VAL A 471 -8.85 28.26 -4.25
N VAL A 472 -9.11 26.98 -3.95
CA VAL A 472 -10.44 26.50 -3.58
C VAL A 472 -10.96 27.10 -2.26
N GLN A 473 -10.06 27.35 -1.29
CA GLN A 473 -10.41 27.86 0.04
C GLN A 473 -10.31 29.37 0.19
N GLY A 474 -9.70 30.05 -0.77
CA GLY A 474 -9.40 31.48 -0.63
C GLY A 474 -8.40 31.78 0.49
N LEU A 475 -7.37 30.93 0.66
CA LEU A 475 -6.31 31.17 1.66
C LEU A 475 -5.61 32.51 1.40
N SER A 476 -5.23 33.19 2.48
CA SER A 476 -4.44 34.42 2.37
C SER A 476 -3.04 34.12 1.81
N LEU A 477 -2.41 35.13 1.17
CA LEU A 477 -1.06 34.97 0.59
C LEU A 477 -0.01 34.60 1.66
N LEU A 478 -0.20 35.09 2.89
CA LEU A 478 0.67 34.78 4.02
C LEU A 478 0.51 33.31 4.45
N GLU A 479 -0.71 32.82 4.61
CA GLU A 479 -0.96 31.41 4.95
C GLU A 479 -0.47 30.45 3.87
N PHE A 480 -0.64 30.82 2.59
CA PHE A 480 -0.11 30.06 1.47
C PHE A 480 1.42 29.97 1.51
N SER A 481 2.11 31.10 1.68
CA SER A 481 3.58 31.11 1.73
C SER A 481 4.14 30.36 2.94
N TYR A 482 3.49 30.47 4.10
CA TYR A 482 3.85 29.72 5.30
C TYR A 482 3.65 28.21 5.11
N SER A 483 2.49 27.81 4.56
CA SER A 483 2.17 26.41 4.25
C SER A 483 3.13 25.83 3.23
N LEU A 484 3.51 26.61 2.21
CA LEU A 484 4.50 26.21 1.22
C LEU A 484 5.85 25.94 1.87
N LEU A 485 6.31 26.82 2.76
CA LEU A 485 7.56 26.64 3.47
C LEU A 485 7.53 25.41 4.39
N ALA A 486 6.41 25.18 5.09
CA ALA A 486 6.21 23.99 5.90
C ALA A 486 6.30 22.71 5.04
N ILE A 487 5.70 22.70 3.84
CA ILE A 487 5.80 21.59 2.89
C ILE A 487 7.24 21.36 2.44
N ILE A 488 7.92 22.41 1.99
CA ILE A 488 9.31 22.34 1.52
C ILE A 488 10.20 21.69 2.58
N MET A 489 10.06 22.11 3.83
CA MET A 489 10.91 21.66 4.94
C MET A 489 10.54 20.25 5.41
N CYS A 490 9.26 19.96 5.65
CA CYS A 490 8.84 18.63 6.09
C CYS A 490 9.16 17.55 5.03
N LEU A 491 8.97 17.85 3.73
CA LEU A 491 9.39 16.94 2.65
C LEU A 491 10.90 16.72 2.63
N ALA A 492 11.71 17.76 2.89
CA ALA A 492 13.16 17.63 2.94
C ALA A 492 13.61 16.73 4.09
N GLY A 493 13.04 16.90 5.28
CA GLY A 493 13.32 16.05 6.43
C GLY A 493 12.91 14.59 6.21
N MET A 494 11.70 14.36 5.67
CA MET A 494 11.26 13.00 5.30
C MET A 494 12.17 12.35 4.28
N ASN A 495 12.60 13.10 3.25
CA ASN A 495 13.51 12.60 2.23
C ASN A 495 14.87 12.22 2.81
N GLY A 496 15.41 13.01 3.74
CA GLY A 496 16.66 12.70 4.43
C GLY A 496 16.58 11.38 5.20
N ILE A 497 15.50 11.18 5.95
CA ILE A 497 15.23 9.92 6.68
C ILE A 497 15.11 8.75 5.68
N LEU A 498 14.20 8.84 4.71
CA LEU A 498 13.90 7.75 3.80
C LEU A 498 15.09 7.35 2.94
N LEU A 499 15.90 8.31 2.49
CA LEU A 499 17.09 8.02 1.70
C LEU A 499 18.15 7.31 2.54
N SER A 500 18.30 7.71 3.79
CA SER A 500 19.26 7.12 4.73
C SER A 500 18.91 5.67 5.05
N PHE A 501 17.63 5.40 5.31
CA PHE A 501 17.14 4.03 5.48
C PHE A 501 17.16 3.24 4.17
N GLY A 502 16.92 3.88 3.02
CA GLY A 502 17.03 3.28 1.70
C GLY A 502 18.46 2.85 1.35
N VAL A 503 19.47 3.62 1.76
CA VAL A 503 20.88 3.22 1.67
C VAL A 503 21.18 2.09 2.65
N ALA A 504 20.73 2.20 3.90
CA ALA A 504 21.00 1.19 4.92
C ALA A 504 20.36 -0.17 4.58
N GLY A 505 19.23 -0.16 3.86
CA GLY A 505 18.52 -1.35 3.39
C GLY A 505 18.71 -1.64 1.90
N ALA A 506 19.71 -1.03 1.24
CA ALA A 506 19.89 -1.16 -0.20
C ALA A 506 20.12 -2.63 -0.58
N ASN A 507 19.32 -3.12 -1.53
CA ASN A 507 19.44 -4.46 -2.09
C ASN A 507 19.74 -4.31 -3.58
N PHE A 508 20.83 -4.92 -4.06
CA PHE A 508 21.26 -4.85 -5.46
C PHE A 508 21.01 -6.15 -6.24
N THR A 509 20.73 -7.26 -5.55
CA THR A 509 20.53 -8.59 -6.14
C THR A 509 19.07 -8.99 -6.18
N TRP A 510 18.16 -8.03 -6.30
CA TRP A 510 16.73 -8.30 -6.40
C TRP A 510 16.35 -8.71 -7.82
N ASP A 511 15.58 -9.79 -7.93
CA ASP A 511 14.94 -10.22 -9.19
C ASP A 511 13.42 -9.94 -9.17
N ASP A 512 12.86 -9.74 -7.98
CA ASP A 512 11.47 -9.34 -7.74
C ASP A 512 11.43 -7.86 -7.32
N PRO A 513 10.75 -6.96 -8.06
CA PRO A 513 10.65 -5.54 -7.72
C PRO A 513 10.13 -5.27 -6.30
N ARG A 514 9.32 -6.19 -5.76
CA ARG A 514 8.80 -6.06 -4.39
C ARG A 514 9.85 -6.22 -3.32
N LYS A 515 10.98 -6.85 -3.67
CA LYS A 515 12.10 -7.08 -2.75
C LYS A 515 13.14 -5.96 -2.77
N MET A 516 12.92 -4.91 -3.56
CA MET A 516 13.84 -3.76 -3.68
C MET A 516 14.01 -2.98 -2.36
N ASN A 517 12.96 -2.95 -1.54
CA ASN A 517 12.99 -2.36 -0.20
C ASN A 517 12.54 -3.35 0.89
N ALA A 518 12.69 -4.66 0.62
CA ALA A 518 12.28 -5.68 1.58
C ALA A 518 13.32 -5.83 2.69
N GLY A 519 12.92 -5.55 3.92
CA GLY A 519 13.76 -5.76 5.08
C GLY A 519 13.29 -4.97 6.30
N VAL A 520 13.87 -5.34 7.44
CA VAL A 520 13.67 -4.69 8.75
C VAL A 520 13.96 -3.18 8.66
N ILE A 521 15.02 -2.81 7.96
CA ILE A 521 15.49 -1.43 7.81
C ILE A 521 14.48 -0.56 7.04
N GLY A 522 13.87 -1.09 5.97
CA GLY A 522 12.83 -0.39 5.23
C GLY A 522 11.58 -0.12 6.08
N CYS A 523 11.16 -1.10 6.89
CA CYS A 523 10.03 -0.95 7.80
C CYS A 523 10.28 0.12 8.87
N PHE A 524 11.46 0.12 9.50
CA PHE A 524 11.85 1.16 10.45
C PHE A 524 11.86 2.56 9.83
N GLY A 525 12.32 2.71 8.59
CA GLY A 525 12.25 3.97 7.86
C GLY A 525 10.82 4.48 7.67
N GLN A 526 9.87 3.58 7.39
CA GLN A 526 8.44 3.93 7.28
C GLN A 526 7.85 4.33 8.63
N ILE A 527 8.12 3.57 9.70
CA ILE A 527 7.63 3.90 11.05
C ILE A 527 8.18 5.25 11.50
N LEU A 528 9.47 5.50 11.30
CA LEU A 528 10.11 6.75 11.72
C LEU A 528 9.55 7.95 10.94
N THR A 529 9.31 7.82 9.63
CA THR A 529 8.68 8.90 8.87
C THR A 529 7.20 9.11 9.21
N MET A 530 6.48 8.04 9.56
CA MET A 530 5.11 8.12 10.06
C MET A 530 5.00 8.84 11.40
N LEU A 531 6.03 8.75 12.26
CA LEU A 531 6.12 9.52 13.51
C LEU A 531 6.65 10.95 13.27
N TYR A 532 7.65 11.09 12.39
CA TYR A 532 8.27 12.37 12.08
C TYR A 532 7.29 13.35 11.44
N LEU A 533 6.43 12.90 10.52
CA LEU A 533 5.51 13.78 9.81
C LEU A 533 4.58 14.56 10.74
N PRO A 534 3.78 13.94 11.63
CA PRO A 534 2.91 14.66 12.55
C PRO A 534 3.71 15.48 13.57
N LEU A 535 4.90 15.02 14.00
CA LEU A 535 5.76 15.78 14.92
C LEU A 535 6.27 17.06 14.25
N SER A 536 6.89 16.94 13.07
CA SER A 536 7.46 18.06 12.33
C SER A 536 6.37 19.04 11.90
N PHE A 537 5.25 18.54 11.37
CA PHE A 537 4.13 19.37 10.96
C PHE A 537 3.43 20.02 12.16
N GLY A 538 3.26 19.28 13.25
CA GLY A 538 2.75 19.79 14.51
C GLY A 538 3.58 20.92 15.08
N LEU A 539 4.91 20.92 14.88
CA LEU A 539 5.77 22.03 15.31
C LEU A 539 5.62 23.30 14.48
N PHE A 540 5.15 23.21 13.24
CA PHE A 540 4.75 24.39 12.46
C PHE A 540 3.39 24.92 12.96
N ILE A 541 2.42 24.05 13.27
CA ILE A 541 1.06 24.49 13.65
C ILE A 541 0.93 24.87 15.13
N ALA A 542 1.53 24.10 16.05
CA ALA A 542 1.31 24.24 17.49
C ALA A 542 1.64 25.65 18.00
N PRO A 543 2.72 26.33 17.57
CA PRO A 543 2.98 27.71 17.98
C PRO A 543 1.91 28.70 17.55
N LEU A 544 1.20 28.45 16.43
CA LEU A 544 0.06 29.27 16.00
C LEU A 544 -1.13 29.07 16.96
N GLY A 545 -1.39 27.83 17.37
CA GLY A 545 -2.41 27.51 18.37
C GLY A 545 -2.11 28.14 19.73
N PHE A 546 -0.86 28.03 20.19
CA PHE A 546 -0.42 28.64 21.45
C PHE A 546 -0.47 30.17 21.42
N ALA A 547 -0.07 30.81 20.32
CA ALA A 547 -0.15 32.27 20.18
C ALA A 547 -1.59 32.76 20.27
N LYS A 548 -2.53 32.04 19.62
CA LYS A 548 -3.95 32.34 19.68
C LYS A 548 -4.53 32.13 21.08
N PHE A 549 -4.17 31.04 21.75
CA PHE A 549 -4.61 30.73 23.12
C PHE A 549 -4.14 31.78 24.14
N LEU A 550 -2.90 32.22 24.02
CA LEU A 550 -2.32 33.24 24.91
C LEU A 550 -2.69 34.68 24.51
N SER A 551 -3.55 34.86 23.49
CA SER A 551 -3.93 36.17 22.93
C SER A 551 -2.73 37.03 22.48
N TYR A 552 -1.61 36.40 22.13
CA TYR A 552 -0.46 37.08 21.55
C TYR A 552 -0.66 37.33 20.05
N PRO A 553 0.03 38.33 19.46
CA PRO A 553 0.02 38.54 18.02
C PRO A 553 0.41 37.26 17.26
N ILE A 554 -0.39 36.89 16.26
CA ILE A 554 -0.22 35.66 15.45
C ILE A 554 1.16 35.62 14.77
N ALA A 555 1.78 36.79 14.54
CA ALA A 555 3.15 36.93 14.02
C ALA A 555 4.18 36.14 14.83
N TYR A 556 4.08 36.11 16.16
CA TYR A 556 4.97 35.32 17.00
C TYR A 556 4.77 33.82 16.80
N GLY A 557 3.52 33.38 16.62
CA GLY A 557 3.21 31.99 16.28
C GLY A 557 3.86 31.55 14.97
N TYR A 558 3.77 32.38 13.93
CA TYR A 558 4.46 32.11 12.67
C TYR A 558 5.98 32.03 12.86
N LEU A 559 6.58 32.98 13.58
CA LEU A 559 8.03 33.06 13.78
C LEU A 559 8.57 31.87 14.57
N PHE A 560 7.93 31.50 15.68
CA PHE A 560 8.31 30.31 16.45
C PHE A 560 8.10 29.02 15.66
N GLY A 561 6.99 28.89 14.94
CA GLY A 561 6.75 27.75 14.05
C GLY A 561 7.81 27.62 12.96
N LEU A 562 8.28 28.74 12.39
CA LEU A 562 9.40 28.74 11.45
C LEU A 562 10.68 28.25 12.12
N ILE A 563 11.07 28.80 13.27
CA ILE A 563 12.34 28.44 13.91
C ILE A 563 12.35 26.96 14.30
N PHE A 564 11.34 26.49 15.05
CA PHE A 564 11.30 25.12 15.54
C PHE A 564 11.05 24.11 14.41
N GLY A 565 10.09 24.40 13.54
CA GLY A 565 9.73 23.54 12.42
C GLY A 565 10.88 23.39 11.42
N THR A 566 11.50 24.50 11.00
CA THR A 566 12.64 24.45 10.06
C THR A 566 13.88 23.82 10.69
N GLY A 567 14.18 24.12 11.96
CA GLY A 567 15.33 23.56 12.66
C GLY A 567 15.28 22.04 12.74
N ILE A 568 14.13 21.49 13.14
CA ILE A 568 13.94 20.03 13.21
C ILE A 568 13.93 19.42 11.82
N ALA A 569 13.24 20.03 10.85
CA ALA A 569 13.23 19.52 9.47
C ALA A 569 14.63 19.49 8.82
N LEU A 570 15.43 20.54 9.00
CA LEU A 570 16.82 20.59 8.52
C LEU A 570 17.70 19.56 9.23
N GLY A 571 17.52 19.39 10.54
CA GLY A 571 18.20 18.34 11.31
C GLY A 571 17.95 16.96 10.72
N PHE A 572 16.69 16.60 10.47
CA PHE A 572 16.32 15.31 9.86
C PHE A 572 16.65 15.22 8.36
N ALA A 573 16.81 16.35 7.66
CA ALA A 573 17.27 16.34 6.27
C ALA A 573 18.77 16.02 6.15
N LEU A 574 19.59 16.54 7.07
CA LEU A 574 21.06 16.49 6.95
C LEU A 574 21.72 15.41 7.82
N ILE A 575 21.32 15.27 9.08
CA ILE A 575 21.96 14.36 10.05
C ILE A 575 21.89 12.90 9.59
N PRO A 576 20.72 12.36 9.16
CA PRO A 576 20.65 10.99 8.69
C PRO A 576 21.56 10.71 7.48
N LEU A 577 21.63 11.65 6.53
CA LEU A 577 22.49 11.52 5.34
C LEU A 577 23.97 11.53 5.72
N TRP A 578 24.35 12.35 6.70
CA TRP A 578 25.72 12.41 7.21
C TRP A 578 26.13 11.09 7.87
N LEU A 579 25.26 10.52 8.72
CA LEU A 579 25.50 9.24 9.40
C LEU A 579 25.72 8.09 8.42
N VAL A 580 25.00 8.10 7.30
CA VAL A 580 25.00 7.01 6.33
C VAL A 580 26.09 7.14 5.25
N ARG A 581 26.78 8.29 5.17
CA ARG A 581 27.81 8.56 4.16
C ARG A 581 28.89 7.48 4.09
N LYS A 582 29.45 7.05 5.23
CA LYS A 582 30.48 5.99 5.27
C LYS A 582 29.97 4.64 4.77
N ARG A 583 28.67 4.38 4.92
CA ARG A 583 28.06 3.14 4.47
C ARG A 583 27.92 3.09 2.95
N VAL A 584 27.67 4.22 2.31
CA VAL A 584 27.57 4.30 0.84
C VAL A 584 28.86 3.82 0.17
N GLU A 585 30.03 4.11 0.75
CA GLU A 585 31.34 3.67 0.23
C GLU A 585 31.49 2.15 0.23
N ARG A 586 30.88 1.48 1.22
CA ARG A 586 30.91 0.02 1.39
C ARG A 586 29.74 -0.72 0.73
N LEU A 587 28.85 0.00 0.04
CA LEU A 587 27.73 -0.64 -0.66
C LEU A 587 28.25 -1.61 -1.73
N ALA A 588 27.58 -2.76 -1.83
CA ALA A 588 27.89 -3.86 -2.75
C ALA A 588 29.25 -4.57 -2.52
N GLU A 589 29.89 -4.41 -1.35
CA GLU A 589 31.06 -5.21 -0.92
C GLU A 589 30.69 -6.40 -0.04
N GLU A 590 29.47 -6.38 0.53
CA GLU A 590 28.85 -7.46 1.29
C GLU A 590 27.90 -8.26 0.40
#